data_AF-Q5AH55-F1
#
_entry.id   AF-Q5AH55-F1
#
_cell.length_a   1.000
_cell.length_b   1.000
_cell.length_c   1.000
_cell.angle_alpha   90.00
_cell.angle_beta   90.00
_cell.angle_gamma   90.00
#
_symmetry.space_group_name_H-M   'P 1'
#
loop_
_entity.id
_entity.type
_entity.pdbx_description
1 polymer ?
#
loop_
_entity_poly.entity_id
_entity_poly.type
_entity_poly.pdbx_seq_one_letter_code
_entity_poly.pdbx_strand_id
1 'polypeptide(L)'
;MTHITDLPEEVLFQIYKYLEVSTLKALQLIPDFAESTRYYLYRNSLYLLRICDDQINSLTLTNKEKPLGYELSLLVQDNNNQSMKKHISQFRHYQVNLSLIKFENLLEKLDCYKDNIIQDIFNRDDIGNGIVSVKLLIQLNYSLSTFNQVKDCLVNMDKVSKYFSNNGKNSITIDLELNSHDK
;
A
#
# COMPACT_ATOMS: atom_id res chain seq x y z
N MET A 1 34.05 -25.71 -9.43
CA MET A 1 32.70 -25.71 -8.85
C MET A 1 32.07 -24.39 -9.22
N THR A 2 30.85 -24.39 -9.77
CA THR A 2 30.08 -23.16 -9.96
C THR A 2 29.55 -22.74 -8.60
N HIS A 3 29.85 -21.53 -8.15
CA HIS A 3 29.29 -21.04 -6.90
C HIS A 3 27.84 -20.63 -7.15
N ILE A 4 26.99 -20.70 -6.12
CA ILE A 4 25.58 -20.32 -6.25
C ILE A 4 25.41 -18.85 -6.70
N THR A 5 26.38 -17.99 -6.38
CA THR A 5 26.45 -16.57 -6.79
C THR A 5 26.72 -16.38 -8.28
N ASP A 6 27.22 -17.41 -8.97
CA ASP A 6 27.51 -17.36 -10.41
C ASP A 6 26.28 -17.73 -11.26
N LEU A 7 25.17 -18.09 -10.61
CA LEU A 7 23.93 -18.46 -11.31
C LEU A 7 23.25 -17.20 -11.88
N PRO A 8 22.62 -17.30 -13.07
CA PRO A 8 21.81 -16.22 -13.62
C PRO A 8 20.68 -15.81 -12.68
N GLU A 9 20.27 -14.53 -12.71
CA GLU A 9 19.21 -13.99 -11.85
C GLU A 9 17.90 -14.76 -11.97
N GLU A 10 17.55 -15.22 -13.18
CA GLU A 10 16.32 -15.98 -13.39
C GLU A 10 16.34 -17.31 -12.62
N VAL A 11 17.52 -17.94 -12.51
CA VAL A 11 17.71 -19.17 -11.74
C VAL A 11 17.69 -18.86 -10.24
N LEU A 12 18.35 -17.77 -9.81
CA LEU A 12 18.30 -17.32 -8.42
C LEU A 12 16.87 -17.01 -7.97
N PHE A 13 16.05 -16.36 -8.81
CA PHE A 13 14.67 -16.03 -8.49
C PHE A 13 13.79 -17.28 -8.38
N GLN A 14 14.08 -18.32 -9.16
CA GLN A 14 13.42 -19.61 -8.98
C GLN A 14 13.75 -20.21 -7.60
N ILE A 15 15.01 -20.13 -7.17
CA ILE A 15 15.42 -20.57 -5.82
C ILE A 15 14.70 -19.73 -4.76
N TYR A 16 14.69 -18.40 -4.90
CA TYR A 16 14.08 -17.48 -3.94
C TYR A 16 12.59 -17.74 -3.72
N LYS A 17 11.88 -18.20 -4.76
CA LYS A 17 10.47 -18.57 -4.66
C LYS A 17 10.20 -19.68 -3.64
N TYR A 18 11.18 -20.54 -3.37
CA TYR A 18 11.06 -21.64 -2.42
C TYR A 18 11.60 -21.31 -1.02
N LEU A 19 12.13 -20.10 -0.83
CA LEU A 19 12.64 -19.65 0.46
C LEU A 19 11.59 -18.85 1.22
N GLU A 20 11.64 -18.94 2.54
CA GLU A 20 10.85 -18.05 3.40
C GLU A 20 11.33 -16.60 3.24
N VAL A 21 10.41 -15.64 3.43
CA VAL A 21 10.72 -14.21 3.35
C VAL A 21 11.78 -13.81 4.40
N SER A 22 11.78 -14.45 5.57
CA SER A 22 12.80 -14.31 6.62
C SER A 22 14.20 -14.66 6.09
N THR A 23 14.32 -15.81 5.42
CA THR A 23 15.56 -16.29 4.79
C THR A 23 16.02 -15.35 3.67
N LEU A 24 15.12 -14.90 2.80
CA LEU A 24 15.44 -13.91 1.76
C LEU A 24 15.96 -12.61 2.37
N LYS A 25 15.32 -12.11 3.43
CA LYS A 25 15.83 -10.92 4.13
C LYS A 25 17.22 -11.14 4.71
N ALA A 26 17.52 -12.33 5.23
CA ALA A 26 18.85 -12.66 5.74
C ALA A 26 19.91 -12.71 4.61
N LEU A 27 19.55 -13.18 3.41
CA LEU A 27 20.46 -13.18 2.25
C LEU A 27 20.92 -11.77 1.84
N GLN A 28 20.15 -10.73 2.17
CA GLN A 28 20.57 -9.34 1.90
C GLN A 28 21.81 -8.92 2.69
N LEU A 29 22.16 -9.65 3.76
CA LEU A 29 23.37 -9.41 4.54
C LEU A 29 24.64 -9.93 3.82
N ILE A 30 24.47 -10.76 2.79
CA ILE A 30 25.56 -11.30 1.98
C ILE A 30 25.68 -10.42 0.73
N PRO A 31 26.82 -9.73 0.51
CA PRO A 31 26.97 -8.76 -0.58
C PRO A 31 26.58 -9.29 -1.96
N ASP A 32 26.95 -10.54 -2.28
CA ASP A 32 26.69 -11.17 -3.58
C ASP A 32 25.19 -11.39 -3.88
N PHE A 33 24.35 -11.43 -2.84
CA PHE A 33 22.90 -11.64 -2.98
C PHE A 33 22.09 -10.38 -2.65
N ALA A 34 22.73 -9.32 -2.15
CA ALA A 34 22.04 -8.16 -1.60
C ALA A 34 21.14 -7.47 -2.62
N GLU A 35 21.65 -7.24 -3.83
CA GLU A 35 20.91 -6.55 -4.88
C GLU A 35 19.80 -7.42 -5.48
N SER A 36 20.13 -8.64 -5.91
CA SER A 36 19.18 -9.57 -6.53
C SER A 36 18.03 -9.92 -5.58
N THR A 37 18.32 -10.16 -4.29
CA THR A 37 17.29 -10.45 -3.30
C THR A 37 16.40 -9.25 -3.01
N ARG A 38 17.00 -8.05 -2.90
CA ARG A 38 16.27 -6.80 -2.71
C ARG A 38 15.34 -6.53 -3.88
N TYR A 39 15.84 -6.67 -5.11
CA TYR A 39 15.04 -6.54 -6.33
C TYR A 39 13.88 -7.54 -6.34
N TYR A 40 14.16 -8.81 -6.05
CA TYR A 40 13.14 -9.86 -5.98
C TYR A 40 12.05 -9.53 -4.96
N LEU A 41 12.43 -9.10 -3.76
CA LEU A 41 11.47 -8.77 -2.70
C LEU A 41 10.57 -7.60 -3.08
N TYR A 42 11.12 -6.51 -3.63
CA TYR A 42 10.28 -5.39 -4.08
C TYR A 42 9.33 -5.77 -5.22
N ARG A 43 9.79 -6.63 -6.13
CA ARG A 43 8.97 -7.07 -7.27
C ARG A 43 7.83 -8.01 -6.87
N ASN A 44 8.00 -8.81 -5.83
CA ASN A 44 7.07 -9.90 -5.51
C ASN A 44 6.36 -9.76 -4.15
N SER A 45 6.75 -8.82 -3.30
CA SER A 45 6.10 -8.59 -2.01
C SER A 45 4.96 -7.59 -2.11
N LEU A 46 3.93 -7.80 -1.28
CA LEU A 46 2.85 -6.84 -1.05
C LEU A 46 3.28 -5.81 0.00
N TYR A 47 3.19 -4.53 -0.34
CA TYR A 47 3.34 -3.44 0.64
C TYR A 47 1.98 -2.96 1.13
N LEU A 48 1.80 -2.92 2.45
CA LEU A 48 0.56 -2.47 3.08
C LEU A 48 0.68 -1.01 3.49
N LEU A 49 -0.23 -0.19 2.99
CA LEU A 49 -0.40 1.21 3.33
C LEU A 49 -1.75 1.40 4.03
N ARG A 50 -1.86 2.39 4.91
CA ARG A 50 -3.14 2.72 5.55
C ARG A 50 -3.39 4.23 5.60
N ILE A 51 -4.66 4.57 5.43
CA ILE A 51 -5.24 5.89 5.68
C ILE A 51 -6.45 5.67 6.59
N CYS A 52 -6.43 6.29 7.77
CA CYS A 52 -7.50 6.14 8.75
C CYS A 52 -8.15 7.50 9.02
N ASP A 53 -9.47 7.52 9.13
CA ASP A 53 -10.18 8.63 9.74
C ASP A 53 -9.80 8.72 11.23
N ASP A 54 -9.50 9.92 11.72
CA ASP A 54 -9.05 10.13 13.09
C ASP A 54 -10.14 9.74 14.10
N GLN A 55 -11.41 9.79 13.68
CA GLN A 55 -12.55 9.34 14.46
C GLN A 55 -12.62 7.80 14.62
N ILE A 56 -11.95 7.01 13.79
CA ILE A 56 -11.92 5.55 13.92
C ILE A 56 -10.92 5.11 14.98
N ASN A 57 -9.81 5.83 15.12
CA ASN A 57 -8.81 5.52 16.13
C ASN A 57 -9.40 5.58 17.55
N SER A 58 -10.43 6.41 17.79
CA SER A 58 -11.16 6.43 19.05
C SER A 58 -12.19 5.29 19.19
N LEU A 59 -12.83 4.86 18.10
CA LEU A 59 -13.83 3.77 18.12
C LEU A 59 -13.20 2.37 18.25
N THR A 60 -12.09 2.14 17.55
CA THR A 60 -11.38 0.84 17.49
C THR A 60 -10.64 0.48 18.77
N LEU A 61 -10.49 1.42 19.73
CA LEU A 61 -10.00 1.13 21.08
C LEU A 61 -10.78 0.02 21.79
N THR A 62 -11.98 -0.33 21.31
CA THR A 62 -12.88 -1.29 21.97
C THR A 62 -12.78 -2.76 21.50
N ASN A 63 -11.79 -3.18 20.69
CA ASN A 63 -11.33 -4.58 20.45
C ASN A 63 -11.06 -4.96 18.97
N LYS A 64 -11.11 -4.03 18.01
CA LYS A 64 -10.75 -4.37 16.62
C LYS A 64 -9.28 -4.01 16.38
N GLU A 65 -8.48 -4.99 15.96
CA GLU A 65 -7.09 -4.81 15.59
C GLU A 65 -6.94 -3.57 14.69
N LYS A 66 -5.99 -2.69 15.01
CA LYS A 66 -5.73 -1.53 14.16
C LYS A 66 -5.48 -2.01 12.73
N PRO A 67 -6.04 -1.33 11.71
CA PRO A 67 -5.80 -1.72 10.33
C PRO A 67 -4.29 -1.77 10.06
N LEU A 68 -3.87 -2.90 9.49
CA LEU A 68 -2.46 -3.18 9.18
C LEU A 68 -1.95 -2.21 8.12
N GLY A 69 -0.64 -1.98 8.12
CA GLY A 69 0.05 -1.18 7.11
C GLY A 69 0.70 0.08 7.65
N TYR A 70 1.59 0.64 6.83
CA TYR A 70 2.30 1.88 7.12
C TYR A 70 1.37 3.08 6.93
N GLU A 71 1.31 3.95 7.93
CA GLU A 71 0.38 5.07 7.94
C GLU A 71 0.89 6.22 7.08
N LEU A 72 0.11 6.64 6.07
CA LEU A 72 0.54 7.68 5.13
C LEU A 72 0.77 9.05 5.81
N SER A 73 0.07 9.34 6.90
CA SER A 73 0.25 10.58 7.68
C SER A 73 1.68 10.74 8.17
N LEU A 74 2.39 9.63 8.41
CA LEU A 74 3.79 9.64 8.85
C LEU A 74 4.73 10.14 7.76
N LEU A 75 4.32 10.17 6.49
CA LEU A 75 5.13 10.66 5.36
C LEU A 75 4.96 12.15 5.07
N VAL A 76 4.05 12.83 5.77
CA VAL A 76 3.74 14.27 5.56
C VAL A 76 4.85 15.17 6.11
N GLN A 77 5.51 14.75 7.19
CA GLN A 77 6.48 15.58 7.90
C GLN A 77 7.91 15.28 7.42
N ASP A 78 8.72 16.31 7.28
CA ASP A 78 10.19 16.25 7.29
C ASP A 78 10.94 15.67 6.07
N ASN A 79 12.13 16.23 5.82
CA ASN A 79 13.07 15.78 4.78
C ASN A 79 13.52 14.31 4.96
N ASN A 80 13.43 13.78 6.19
CA ASN A 80 13.82 12.41 6.52
C ASN A 80 12.93 11.35 5.86
N ASN A 81 11.70 11.70 5.47
CA ASN A 81 10.77 10.73 4.88
C ASN A 81 10.99 10.46 3.39
N GLN A 82 11.89 11.21 2.72
CA GLN A 82 12.22 10.96 1.32
C GLN A 82 12.83 9.57 1.11
N SER A 83 13.66 9.11 2.04
CA SER A 83 14.20 7.74 2.01
C SER A 83 13.09 6.70 2.11
N MET A 84 12.11 6.92 2.99
CA MET A 84 10.98 6.01 3.17
C MET A 84 10.05 6.01 1.94
N LYS A 85 9.71 7.18 1.38
CA LYS A 85 8.94 7.27 0.13
C LYS A 85 9.65 6.53 -1.00
N LYS A 86 10.96 6.73 -1.15
CA LYS A 86 11.78 6.01 -2.14
C LYS A 86 11.75 4.50 -1.91
N HIS A 87 11.88 4.04 -0.66
CA HIS A 87 11.74 2.62 -0.33
C HIS A 87 10.37 2.06 -0.72
N ILE A 88 9.29 2.74 -0.34
CA ILE A 88 7.91 2.34 -0.63
C ILE A 88 7.66 2.34 -2.14
N SER A 89 8.20 3.31 -2.88
CA SER A 89 8.07 3.42 -4.34
C SER A 89 8.73 2.29 -5.12
N GLN A 90 9.52 1.41 -4.49
CA GLN A 90 10.18 0.30 -5.19
C GLN A 90 9.26 -0.92 -5.36
N PHE A 91 8.24 -1.07 -4.51
CA PHE A 91 7.35 -2.23 -4.54
C PHE A 91 6.50 -2.29 -5.82
N ARG A 92 6.03 -3.47 -6.24
CA ARG A 92 5.11 -3.59 -7.39
C ARG A 92 3.66 -3.81 -7.00
N HIS A 93 3.44 -4.35 -5.81
CA HIS A 93 2.12 -4.72 -5.32
C HIS A 93 1.82 -3.96 -4.04
N TYR A 94 0.69 -3.27 -4.03
CA TYR A 94 0.23 -2.47 -2.90
C TYR A 94 -1.16 -2.90 -2.48
N GLN A 95 -1.41 -2.83 -1.18
CA GLN A 95 -2.75 -2.74 -0.65
C GLN A 95 -2.85 -1.46 0.16
N VAL A 96 -3.85 -0.63 -0.15
CA VAL A 96 -4.14 0.61 0.58
C VAL A 96 -5.41 0.38 1.38
N ASN A 97 -5.26 0.31 2.69
CA ASN A 97 -6.35 0.15 3.64
C ASN A 97 -6.92 1.53 3.98
N LEU A 98 -8.15 1.78 3.56
CA LEU A 98 -8.85 3.04 3.73
C LEU A 98 -9.98 2.82 4.74
N SER A 99 -9.75 3.16 6.00
CA SER A 99 -10.77 3.03 7.04
C SER A 99 -11.41 4.39 7.30
N LEU A 100 -12.74 4.50 7.13
CA LEU A 100 -13.46 5.77 7.23
C LEU A 100 -14.85 5.64 7.88
N ILE A 101 -15.36 6.75 8.42
CA ILE A 101 -16.77 6.90 8.83
C ILE A 101 -17.51 7.77 7.82
N LYS A 102 -16.88 8.89 7.44
CA LYS A 102 -17.40 9.82 6.44
C LYS A 102 -16.55 9.76 5.19
N PHE A 103 -17.20 9.65 4.03
CA PHE A 103 -16.49 9.53 2.76
C PHE A 103 -15.79 10.83 2.35
N GLU A 104 -16.38 11.98 2.67
CA GLU A 104 -15.81 13.29 2.40
C GLU A 104 -14.45 13.49 3.08
N ASN A 105 -14.32 13.11 4.36
CA ASN A 105 -13.06 13.16 5.10
C ASN A 105 -11.94 12.37 4.42
N LEU A 106 -12.27 11.22 3.81
CA LEU A 106 -11.30 10.42 3.08
C LEU A 106 -10.80 11.18 1.85
N LEU A 107 -11.70 11.81 1.09
CA LEU A 107 -11.32 12.59 -0.09
C LEU A 107 -10.41 13.76 0.31
N GLU A 108 -10.74 14.49 1.37
CA GLU A 108 -9.90 15.58 1.88
C GLU A 108 -8.48 15.10 2.23
N LYS A 109 -8.36 13.95 2.90
CA LYS A 109 -7.03 13.36 3.20
C LYS A 109 -6.30 12.94 1.94
N LEU A 110 -6.99 12.35 0.97
CA LEU A 110 -6.39 11.96 -0.31
C LEU A 110 -5.91 13.18 -1.10
N ASP A 111 -6.66 14.29 -1.08
CA ASP A 111 -6.24 15.55 -1.68
C ASP A 111 -4.97 16.09 -1.02
N CYS A 112 -4.86 16.02 0.30
CA CYS A 112 -3.64 16.43 1.01
C CYS A 112 -2.42 15.57 0.64
N TYR A 113 -2.62 14.28 0.36
CA TYR A 113 -1.53 13.34 0.04
C TYR A 113 -1.22 13.25 -1.45
N LYS A 114 -2.13 13.73 -2.30
CA LYS A 114 -2.08 13.56 -3.76
C LYS A 114 -0.72 13.94 -4.33
N ASP A 115 -0.31 15.18 -4.15
CA ASP A 115 0.84 15.73 -4.87
C ASP A 115 2.19 15.36 -4.24
N ASN A 116 2.21 15.12 -2.92
CA ASN A 116 3.46 14.94 -2.18
C ASN A 116 3.74 13.49 -1.76
N ILE A 117 2.77 12.59 -1.78
CA ILE A 117 2.95 11.20 -1.30
C ILE A 117 2.47 10.22 -2.37
N ILE A 118 1.25 10.42 -2.86
CA ILE A 118 0.65 9.49 -3.83
C ILE A 118 1.40 9.58 -5.16
N GLN A 119 1.69 10.79 -5.66
CA GLN A 119 2.54 10.97 -6.84
C GLN A 119 3.92 10.33 -6.65
N ASP A 120 4.63 10.63 -5.56
CA ASP A 120 5.98 10.10 -5.28
C ASP A 120 6.04 8.56 -5.24
N ILE A 121 4.97 7.89 -4.81
CA ILE A 121 4.94 6.43 -4.64
C ILE A 121 4.42 5.71 -5.90
N PHE A 122 3.37 6.25 -6.53
CA PHE A 122 2.59 5.55 -7.56
C PHE A 122 2.78 6.08 -8.97
N ASN A 123 3.36 7.28 -9.15
CA ASN A 123 3.73 7.78 -10.47
C ASN A 123 5.16 7.36 -10.82
N ARG A 124 5.32 6.57 -11.87
CA ARG A 124 6.60 5.96 -12.29
C ARG A 124 6.97 6.26 -13.72
N ASP A 125 6.52 7.40 -14.23
CA ASP A 125 6.70 7.75 -15.64
C ASP A 125 8.18 7.74 -16.06
N ASP A 126 9.11 8.01 -15.12
CA ASP A 126 10.56 7.98 -15.35
C ASP A 126 11.24 6.63 -15.06
N ILE A 127 10.56 5.70 -14.37
CA ILE A 127 11.16 4.44 -13.89
C ILE A 127 10.61 3.27 -14.71
N GLY A 128 11.25 3.03 -15.86
CA GLY A 128 11.18 1.80 -16.67
C GLY A 128 9.97 0.87 -16.41
N ASN A 129 8.88 1.11 -17.16
CA ASN A 129 7.81 0.16 -17.51
C ASN A 129 7.15 -0.66 -16.38
N GLY A 130 7.04 -0.12 -15.17
CA GLY A 130 6.36 -0.82 -14.08
C GLY A 130 4.89 -0.45 -13.94
N ILE A 131 3.96 -1.16 -14.58
CA ILE A 131 2.57 -1.20 -14.09
C ILE A 131 2.60 -1.76 -12.67
N VAL A 132 2.10 -0.98 -11.70
CA VAL A 132 1.89 -1.45 -10.33
C VAL A 132 0.46 -1.94 -10.16
N SER A 133 0.29 -2.86 -9.22
CA SER A 133 -1.01 -3.37 -8.80
C SER A 133 -1.36 -2.72 -7.46
N VAL A 134 -2.50 -2.06 -7.39
CA VAL A 134 -3.00 -1.40 -6.18
C VAL A 134 -4.36 -1.99 -5.82
N LYS A 135 -4.42 -2.67 -4.69
CA LYS A 135 -5.67 -3.14 -4.09
C LYS A 135 -6.15 -2.12 -3.07
N LEU A 136 -7.30 -1.51 -3.30
CA LEU A 136 -7.93 -0.60 -2.35
C LEU A 136 -8.89 -1.38 -1.47
N LEU A 137 -8.59 -1.48 -0.18
CA LEU A 137 -9.50 -2.08 0.80
C LEU A 137 -10.19 -0.95 1.55
N ILE A 138 -11.44 -0.67 1.19
CA ILE A 138 -12.23 0.39 1.78
C ILE A 138 -13.07 -0.20 2.91
N GLN A 139 -12.82 0.22 4.14
CA GLN A 139 -13.54 -0.21 5.33
C GLN A 139 -14.42 0.94 5.82
N LEU A 140 -15.70 0.91 5.45
CA LEU A 140 -16.66 1.91 5.87
C LEU A 140 -17.30 1.49 7.19
N ASN A 141 -17.07 2.29 8.22
CA ASN A 141 -17.57 2.11 9.57
C ASN A 141 -18.81 2.98 9.74
N TYR A 142 -19.99 2.35 9.85
CA TYR A 142 -21.26 3.07 9.89
C TYR A 142 -22.09 2.69 11.12
N SER A 143 -23.04 3.56 11.44
CA SER A 143 -24.12 3.39 12.40
C SER A 143 -25.43 3.74 11.71
N LEU A 144 -26.56 3.55 12.39
CA LEU A 144 -27.87 3.91 11.86
C LEU A 144 -27.93 5.40 11.44
N SER A 145 -27.25 6.27 12.20
CA SER A 145 -27.18 7.71 11.93
C SER A 145 -26.25 8.08 10.76
N THR A 146 -25.31 7.22 10.38
CA THR A 146 -24.36 7.45 9.28
C THR A 146 -24.59 6.54 8.08
N PHE A 147 -25.67 5.76 8.04
CA PHE A 147 -25.96 4.83 6.95
C PHE A 147 -25.95 5.47 5.55
N ASN A 148 -26.36 6.74 5.43
CA ASN A 148 -26.29 7.48 4.17
C ASN A 148 -24.86 7.55 3.58
N GLN A 149 -23.82 7.47 4.42
CA GLN A 149 -22.43 7.42 3.98
C GLN A 149 -22.09 6.15 3.18
N VAL A 150 -22.84 5.06 3.37
CA VAL A 150 -22.69 3.83 2.56
C VAL A 150 -23.02 4.12 1.11
N LYS A 151 -24.14 4.83 0.87
CA LYS A 151 -24.54 5.24 -0.47
C LYS A 151 -23.49 6.18 -1.07
N ASP A 152 -23.05 7.19 -0.32
CA ASP A 152 -22.07 8.15 -0.82
C ASP A 152 -20.74 7.48 -1.17
N CYS A 153 -20.28 6.52 -0.35
CA CYS A 153 -19.10 5.73 -0.63
C CYS A 153 -19.23 4.90 -1.91
N LEU A 154 -20.36 4.21 -2.09
CA LEU A 154 -20.62 3.38 -3.28
C LEU A 154 -20.64 4.22 -4.56
N VAL A 155 -21.28 5.40 -4.53
CA VAL A 155 -21.41 6.29 -5.68
C VAL A 155 -20.08 6.95 -6.07
N ASN A 156 -19.20 7.19 -5.10
CA ASN A 156 -17.96 7.95 -5.32
C ASN A 156 -16.69 7.09 -5.26
N MET A 157 -16.82 5.76 -5.19
CA MET A 157 -15.68 4.84 -5.06
C MET A 157 -14.67 4.97 -6.23
N ASP A 158 -15.16 5.30 -7.42
CA ASP A 158 -14.36 5.58 -8.60
C ASP A 158 -13.44 6.82 -8.42
N LYS A 159 -13.85 7.78 -7.60
CA LYS A 159 -13.04 8.97 -7.30
C LYS A 159 -11.80 8.60 -6.52
N VAL A 160 -11.93 7.69 -5.56
CA VAL A 160 -10.80 7.21 -4.75
C VAL A 160 -9.79 6.46 -5.61
N SER A 161 -10.25 5.63 -6.56
CA SER A 161 -9.35 4.89 -7.44
C SER A 161 -8.51 5.80 -8.33
N LYS A 162 -9.05 6.94 -8.77
CA LYS A 162 -8.33 7.91 -9.62
C LYS A 162 -7.04 8.41 -9.00
N TYR A 163 -6.97 8.60 -7.68
CA TYR A 163 -5.73 9.04 -7.00
C TYR A 163 -4.57 8.07 -7.23
N PHE A 164 -4.83 6.77 -7.28
CA PHE A 164 -3.80 5.73 -7.40
C PHE A 164 -3.61 5.23 -8.84
N SER A 165 -4.40 5.74 -9.79
CA SER A 165 -4.48 5.19 -11.15
C SER A 165 -3.29 5.53 -12.03
N ASN A 166 -2.53 6.57 -11.69
CA ASN A 166 -1.49 7.15 -12.54
C ASN A 166 -1.93 7.25 -14.01
N ASN A 167 -3.01 8.01 -14.27
CA ASN A 167 -3.60 8.17 -15.60
C ASN A 167 -3.97 6.83 -16.28
N GLY A 168 -4.39 5.85 -15.50
CA GLY A 168 -4.79 4.51 -15.98
C GLY A 168 -3.64 3.54 -16.23
N LYS A 169 -2.39 3.91 -15.92
CA LYS A 169 -1.24 3.01 -16.03
C LYS A 169 -1.21 1.94 -14.93
N ASN A 170 -1.75 2.25 -13.76
CA ASN A 170 -1.77 1.32 -12.63
C ASN A 170 -3.03 0.44 -12.68
N SER A 171 -2.86 -0.83 -12.33
CA SER A 171 -3.99 -1.75 -12.16
C SER A 171 -4.60 -1.54 -10.79
N ILE A 172 -5.90 -1.25 -10.72
CA ILE A 172 -6.60 -1.00 -9.47
C ILE A 172 -7.74 -1.99 -9.29
N THR A 173 -7.79 -2.61 -8.11
CA THR A 173 -8.94 -3.36 -7.63
C THR A 173 -9.47 -2.73 -6.36
N ILE A 174 -10.78 -2.87 -6.10
CA ILE A 174 -11.42 -2.29 -4.93
C ILE A 174 -12.25 -3.35 -4.23
N ASP A 175 -11.97 -3.56 -2.96
CA ASP A 175 -12.78 -4.34 -2.04
C ASP A 175 -13.43 -3.37 -1.05
N LEU A 176 -14.73 -3.52 -0.83
CA LEU A 176 -15.48 -2.74 0.15
C LEU A 176 -15.94 -3.64 1.29
N GLU A 177 -15.58 -3.27 2.51
CA GLU A 177 -16.06 -3.88 3.74
C GLU A 177 -16.94 -2.89 4.51
N LEU A 178 -18.18 -3.29 4.77
CA LEU A 178 -19.14 -2.52 5.55
C LEU A 178 -19.16 -3.03 6.98
N ASN A 179 -18.80 -2.16 7.92
CA ASN A 179 -18.71 -2.46 9.34
C ASN A 179 -19.75 -1.66 10.12
N SER A 180 -20.85 -2.30 10.53
CA SER A 180 -21.81 -1.68 11.45
C SER A 180 -21.24 -1.64 12.87
N HIS A 181 -21.43 -0.52 13.56
CA HIS A 181 -21.12 -0.35 14.99
C HIS A 181 -22.37 -0.19 15.86
N ASP A 182 -23.55 -0.41 15.30
CA ASP A 182 -24.78 -0.51 16.09
C ASP A 182 -24.74 -1.83 16.89
N LYS A 183 -24.43 -1.73 18.18
CA LYS A 183 -24.85 -2.69 19.20
C LYS A 183 -26.09 -2.13 19.90
#